data_AF-A0AAV1ZH19-F1
#
_entry.id   AF-A0AAV1ZH19-F1
#
_cell.length_a   1.000
_cell.length_b   1.000
_cell.length_c   1.000
_cell.angle_alpha   90.00
_cell.angle_beta   90.00
_cell.angle_gamma   90.00
#
_symmetry.space_group_name_H-M   'P 1'
#
loop_
_entity.id
_entity.type
_entity.pdbx_description
1 polymer ?
#
loop_
_entity_poly.entity_id
_entity_poly.type
_entity_poly.pdbx_seq_one_letter_code
_entity_poly.pdbx_strand_id
1 'polypeptide(L)'
;MMNKFGLVAAFWVLAIFCFWIPASGNTLKCHVCNSLHNDSCDVLEDNRYLVECQKINEDPERNHTICRKEIFSVTSVEFNMQSSRTIRTCGYQKHPKFSCFYNSNHDLKETICECEEDGCNEGSSLHFSLQFLIYSLLTTYIMSRITT
;
A
#
# COMPACT_ATOMS: atom_id res chain seq x y z
N MET A 1 3.02 -44.68 12.53
CA MET A 1 3.91 -44.01 11.56
C MET A 1 3.05 -43.08 10.73
N MET A 2 3.10 -41.78 10.98
CA MET A 2 2.31 -40.81 10.20
C MET A 2 2.95 -40.72 8.82
N ASN A 3 2.19 -41.00 7.76
CA ASN A 3 2.70 -40.91 6.39
C ASN A 3 3.17 -39.46 6.16
N LYS A 4 4.40 -39.25 5.67
CA LYS A 4 4.97 -37.90 5.45
C LYS A 4 4.00 -37.02 4.64
N PHE A 5 3.23 -37.62 3.74
CA PHE A 5 2.16 -36.98 2.98
C PHE A 5 1.01 -36.41 3.83
N GLY A 6 0.59 -37.13 4.89
CA GLY A 6 -0.46 -36.66 5.80
C GLY A 6 -0.03 -35.47 6.65
N LEU A 7 1.27 -35.38 6.96
CA LEU A 7 1.84 -34.27 7.73
C LEU A 7 1.93 -32.99 6.88
N VAL A 8 2.28 -33.12 5.59
CA VAL A 8 2.25 -32.02 4.61
C VAL A 8 0.83 -31.53 4.38
N ALA A 9 -0.12 -32.44 4.15
CA ALA A 9 -1.52 -32.08 3.95
C ALA A 9 -2.11 -31.33 5.17
N ALA A 10 -1.82 -31.80 6.38
CA ALA A 10 -2.26 -31.13 7.60
C ALA A 10 -1.65 -29.72 7.74
N PHE A 11 -0.39 -29.53 7.36
CA PHE A 11 0.27 -28.23 7.38
C PHE A 11 -0.38 -27.24 6.41
N TRP A 12 -0.71 -27.68 5.19
CA TRP A 12 -1.40 -26.86 4.20
C TRP A 12 -2.84 -26.50 4.62
N VAL A 13 -3.58 -27.46 5.19
CA VAL A 13 -4.93 -27.21 5.70
C VAL A 13 -4.91 -26.19 6.85
N LEU A 14 -3.94 -26.30 7.77
CA LEU A 14 -3.77 -25.32 8.85
C LEU A 14 -3.35 -23.94 8.33
N ALA A 15 -2.44 -23.87 7.36
CA ALA A 15 -2.03 -22.61 6.76
C ALA A 15 -3.18 -21.88 6.05
N ILE A 16 -4.03 -22.62 5.32
CA ILE A 16 -5.24 -22.08 4.68
C ILE A 16 -6.23 -21.57 5.73
N PHE A 17 -6.41 -22.31 6.82
CA PHE A 17 -7.33 -21.93 7.90
C PHE A 17 -6.85 -20.67 8.66
N CYS A 18 -5.53 -20.52 8.87
CA CYS A 18 -4.95 -19.33 9.48
C CYS A 18 -5.03 -18.08 8.58
N PHE A 19 -5.06 -18.24 7.26
CA PHE A 19 -5.21 -17.13 6.31
C PHE A 19 -6.63 -16.54 6.29
N TRP A 20 -7.61 -17.27 6.83
CA TRP A 20 -9.03 -16.90 6.88
C TRP A 20 -9.46 -16.29 8.21
N ILE A 21 -8.54 -15.93 9.10
CA ILE A 21 -8.88 -15.14 10.29
C ILE A 21 -9.13 -13.70 9.81
N PRO A 22 -10.38 -13.20 9.82
CA PRO A 22 -10.63 -11.80 9.47
C PRO A 22 -9.89 -10.94 10.51
N ALA A 23 -8.97 -10.10 10.04
CA ALA A 23 -8.34 -9.10 10.89
C ALA A 23 -9.44 -8.17 11.41
N SER A 24 -9.80 -8.31 12.68
CA SER A 24 -10.87 -7.54 13.31
C SER A 24 -10.44 -6.10 13.56
N GLY A 25 -11.24 -5.15 13.07
CA GLY A 25 -11.45 -3.85 13.72
C GLY A 25 -10.36 -2.77 13.61
N ASN A 26 -9.30 -2.95 12.81
CA ASN A 26 -8.36 -1.85 12.60
C ASN A 26 -8.97 -0.80 11.67
N THR A 27 -9.07 0.43 12.18
CA THR A 27 -9.33 1.60 11.36
C THR A 27 -8.12 1.84 10.45
N LEU A 28 -8.37 2.10 9.17
CA LEU A 28 -7.32 2.30 8.18
C LEU A 28 -6.34 3.39 8.63
N LYS A 29 -5.04 3.10 8.51
CA LYS A 29 -3.96 4.05 8.79
C LYS A 29 -3.26 4.43 7.49
N CYS A 30 -3.11 5.72 7.24
CA CYS A 30 -2.40 6.21 6.05
C CYS A 30 -1.35 7.23 6.44
N HIS A 31 -0.33 7.39 5.60
CA HIS A 31 0.54 8.55 5.74
C HIS A 31 -0.23 9.81 5.34
N VAL A 32 -0.18 10.85 6.17
CA VAL A 32 -0.77 12.16 5.86
C VAL A 32 0.30 13.23 6.00
N CYS A 33 0.75 13.74 4.86
CA CYS A 33 1.84 14.72 4.78
C CYS A 33 1.81 15.48 3.47
N ASN A 34 2.58 16.56 3.43
CA ASN A 34 2.70 17.43 2.27
C ASN A 34 4.14 17.91 2.10
N SER A 35 4.82 17.55 1.00
CA SER A 35 6.25 17.82 0.84
C SER A 35 6.64 19.29 0.68
N LEU A 36 5.69 20.20 0.51
CA LEU A 36 5.99 21.64 0.57
C LEU A 36 6.27 22.12 2.01
N HIS A 37 5.71 21.45 3.01
CA HIS A 37 5.77 21.87 4.41
C HIS A 37 6.39 20.81 5.33
N ASN A 38 6.44 19.56 4.87
CA ASN A 38 6.83 18.41 5.65
C ASN A 38 8.05 17.74 5.02
N ASP A 39 9.19 17.88 5.68
CA ASP A 39 10.44 17.22 5.29
C ASP A 39 10.23 15.71 5.16
N SER A 40 10.89 15.13 4.16
CA SER A 40 10.83 13.70 3.85
C SER A 40 9.42 13.19 3.55
N CYS A 41 8.46 14.05 3.19
CA CYS A 41 7.20 13.54 2.67
C CYS A 41 7.44 12.88 1.30
N ASP A 42 8.25 13.43 0.40
CA ASP A 42 8.45 12.81 -0.93
C ASP A 42 8.94 11.35 -0.85
N VAL A 43 9.88 11.08 0.06
CA VAL A 43 10.43 9.76 0.37
C VAL A 43 10.30 9.50 1.87
N LEU A 44 9.35 8.64 2.24
CA LEU A 44 9.14 8.27 3.63
C LEU A 44 10.23 7.31 4.10
N GLU A 45 10.81 7.59 5.26
CA GLU A 45 11.81 6.72 5.91
C GLU A 45 11.25 6.03 7.16
N ASP A 46 10.14 6.54 7.70
CA ASP A 46 9.53 6.07 8.93
C ASP A 46 7.99 6.29 8.94
N ASN A 47 7.38 5.94 10.07
CA ASN A 47 5.94 6.04 10.29
C ASN A 47 5.49 7.36 10.93
N ARG A 48 6.30 8.42 10.92
CA ARG A 48 5.97 9.70 11.61
C ARG A 48 4.70 10.38 11.08
N TYR A 49 4.35 10.11 9.83
CA TYR A 49 3.15 10.64 9.18
C TYR A 49 1.99 9.64 9.17
N LEU A 50 2.17 8.43 9.74
CA LEU A 50 1.15 7.40 9.76
C LEU A 50 0.10 7.71 10.83
N VAL A 51 -1.15 7.86 10.41
CA VAL A 51 -2.24 8.34 11.26
C VAL A 51 -3.53 7.56 10.99
N GLU A 52 -4.38 7.43 12.01
CA GLU A 52 -5.67 6.75 11.90
C GLU A 52 -6.69 7.60 11.15
N CYS A 53 -7.13 7.13 9.98
CA CYS A 53 -7.90 7.94 9.05
C CYS A 53 -9.25 8.41 9.58
N GLN A 54 -9.92 7.57 10.38
CA GLN A 54 -11.21 7.94 10.98
C GLN A 54 -11.09 8.98 12.10
N LYS A 55 -9.86 9.35 12.51
CA LYS A 55 -9.60 10.37 13.53
C LYS A 55 -9.13 11.71 12.95
N ILE A 56 -8.90 11.79 11.64
CA ILE A 56 -8.25 12.94 10.99
C ILE A 56 -9.26 14.02 10.59
N ASN A 57 -10.53 13.69 10.48
CA ASN A 57 -11.56 14.65 10.13
C ASN A 57 -12.60 14.78 11.25
N GLU A 58 -13.00 16.03 11.50
CA GLU A 58 -14.19 16.38 12.30
C GLU A 58 -15.51 16.05 11.58
N ASP A 59 -15.44 15.43 10.39
CA ASP A 59 -16.58 14.99 9.60
C ASP A 59 -16.77 13.46 9.76
N PRO A 60 -17.50 13.02 10.81
CA PRO A 60 -17.74 11.60 11.08
C PRO A 60 -18.57 10.90 9.99
N GLU A 61 -19.15 11.64 9.02
CA GLU A 61 -19.89 11.03 7.91
C GLU A 61 -18.97 10.48 6.81
N ARG A 62 -17.71 10.92 6.76
CA ARG A 62 -16.75 10.45 5.75
C ARG A 62 -16.05 9.19 6.21
N ASN A 63 -16.57 8.04 5.78
CA ASN A 63 -15.91 6.76 5.98
C ASN A 63 -14.65 6.66 5.10
N HIS A 64 -13.48 6.95 5.70
CA HIS A 64 -12.20 6.79 5.04
C HIS A 64 -11.84 5.32 4.85
N THR A 65 -11.76 4.91 3.59
CA THR A 65 -11.54 3.51 3.17
C THR A 65 -10.31 3.34 2.29
N ILE A 66 -9.64 4.42 1.91
CA ILE A 66 -8.45 4.38 1.06
C ILE A 66 -7.34 5.31 1.58
N CYS A 67 -6.09 4.94 1.33
CA CYS A 67 -4.96 5.86 1.34
C CYS A 67 -4.75 6.43 -0.06
N ARG A 68 -4.39 7.70 -0.16
CA ARG A 68 -4.06 8.36 -1.43
C ARG A 68 -2.66 8.96 -1.39
N LYS A 69 -1.94 8.84 -2.51
CA LYS A 69 -0.69 9.54 -2.83
C LYS A 69 -0.87 10.32 -4.12
N GLU A 70 -0.60 11.61 -4.07
CA GLU A 70 -0.72 12.52 -5.20
C GLU A 70 0.64 13.15 -5.45
N ILE A 71 1.13 13.07 -6.69
CA ILE A 71 2.38 13.69 -7.12
C ILE A 71 2.02 14.73 -8.17
N PHE A 72 2.21 16.00 -7.80
CA PHE A 72 2.05 17.13 -8.70
C PHE A 72 3.42 17.51 -9.26
N SER A 73 3.47 17.80 -10.55
CA SER A 73 4.62 18.37 -11.24
C SER A 73 4.15 19.58 -12.02
N VAL A 74 4.58 20.76 -11.59
CA VAL A 74 4.28 22.03 -12.25
C VAL A 74 5.48 22.44 -13.08
N THR A 75 5.26 22.72 -14.35
CA THR A 75 6.28 23.23 -15.29
C THR A 75 5.72 24.49 -15.92
N SER A 76 6.38 25.62 -15.73
CA SER A 76 6.04 26.88 -16.40
C SER A 76 7.18 27.29 -17.32
N VAL A 77 6.91 27.32 -18.62
CA VAL A 77 7.87 27.77 -19.64
C VAL A 77 8.09 29.28 -19.55
N GLU A 78 7.03 30.05 -19.25
CA GLU A 78 7.10 31.50 -19.11
C GLU A 78 8.02 31.94 -17.96
N PHE A 79 7.96 31.23 -16.83
CA PHE A 79 8.75 31.57 -15.64
C PHE A 79 10.02 30.72 -15.47
N ASN A 80 10.37 29.85 -16.43
CA ASN A 80 11.47 28.88 -16.32
C ASN A 80 11.46 28.11 -14.98
N MET A 81 10.28 27.73 -14.52
CA MET A 81 10.08 27.12 -13.21
C MET A 81 9.65 25.67 -13.36
N GLN A 82 10.31 24.78 -12.62
CA GLN A 82 9.91 23.39 -12.47
C GLN A 82 9.86 23.04 -10.99
N SER A 83 8.71 22.54 -10.53
CA SER A 83 8.54 22.10 -9.14
C SER A 83 7.72 20.82 -9.09
N SER A 84 7.97 20.00 -8.06
CA SER A 84 7.17 18.83 -7.76
C SER A 84 6.77 18.82 -6.30
N ARG A 85 5.60 18.25 -6.01
CA ARG A 85 5.03 18.15 -4.67
C ARG A 85 4.35 16.81 -4.51
N THR A 86 4.67 16.11 -3.43
CA THR A 86 3.96 14.91 -3.01
C THR A 86 3.01 15.25 -1.87
N ILE A 87 1.75 14.86 -2.01
CA ILE A 87 0.72 14.98 -0.99
C ILE A 87 0.20 13.57 -0.70
N ARG A 88 0.03 13.25 0.59
CA ARG A 88 -0.54 11.99 1.03
C ARG A 88 -1.71 12.27 1.96
N THR A 89 -2.81 11.55 1.76
CA THR A 89 -4.06 11.78 2.48
C THR A 89 -4.83 10.48 2.74
N CYS A 90 -5.74 10.53 3.71
CA CYS A 90 -6.82 9.57 3.82
C CYS A 90 -7.94 9.96 2.86
N GLY A 91 -8.39 9.03 2.02
CA GLY A 91 -9.50 9.21 1.09
C GLY A 91 -10.72 8.38 1.49
N TYR A 92 -11.88 8.82 1.01
CA TYR A 92 -13.18 8.17 1.21
C TYR A 92 -13.90 7.88 -0.11
N GLN A 93 -13.46 8.51 -1.21
CA GLN A 93 -13.99 8.30 -2.55
C GLN A 93 -12.89 7.77 -3.45
N LYS A 94 -13.02 6.51 -3.85
CA LYS A 94 -12.10 5.82 -4.75
C LYS A 94 -12.41 6.14 -6.21
N HIS A 95 -11.38 6.17 -7.04
CA HIS A 95 -11.55 6.22 -8.48
C HIS A 95 -12.23 4.91 -8.96
N PRO A 96 -13.27 4.98 -9.80
CA PRO A 96 -14.14 3.84 -10.08
C PRO A 96 -13.47 2.70 -10.86
N LYS A 97 -12.30 2.94 -11.49
CA LYS A 97 -11.69 1.98 -12.41
C LYS A 97 -10.21 1.67 -12.18
N PHE A 98 -9.47 2.58 -11.56
CA PHE A 98 -8.00 2.52 -11.57
C PHE A 98 -7.48 2.82 -10.18
N SER A 99 -6.50 2.03 -9.72
CA SER A 99 -5.77 2.31 -8.48
C SER A 99 -4.78 3.44 -8.65
N CYS A 100 -4.21 3.61 -9.85
CA CYS A 100 -3.39 4.77 -10.19
C CYS A 100 -3.87 5.37 -11.51
N PHE A 101 -4.01 6.69 -11.54
CA PHE A 101 -4.46 7.45 -12.71
C PHE A 101 -3.70 8.78 -12.77
N TYR A 102 -3.70 9.41 -13.93
CA TYR A 102 -2.99 10.65 -14.16
C TYR A 102 -3.91 11.67 -14.80
N ASN A 103 -3.74 12.92 -14.37
CA ASN A 103 -4.32 14.08 -15.02
C ASN A 103 -3.18 14.94 -15.55
N SER A 104 -3.32 15.50 -16.75
CA SER A 104 -2.30 16.36 -17.30
C SER A 104 -2.91 17.47 -18.14
N ASN A 105 -2.42 18.68 -17.94
CA ASN A 105 -2.60 19.81 -18.85
C ASN A 105 -1.23 20.37 -19.26
N HIS A 106 -1.19 21.54 -19.90
CA HIS A 106 0.05 22.13 -20.41
C HIS A 106 1.11 22.36 -19.33
N ASP A 107 0.70 22.85 -18.15
CA ASP A 107 1.62 23.29 -17.09
C ASP A 107 1.63 22.37 -15.87
N LEU A 108 0.68 21.44 -15.75
CA LEU A 108 0.49 20.57 -14.61
C LEU A 108 0.38 19.11 -15.04
N LYS A 109 1.21 18.26 -14.44
CA LYS A 109 1.05 16.81 -14.47
C LYS A 109 0.78 16.33 -13.04
N GLU A 110 -0.25 15.52 -12.90
CA GLU A 110 -0.69 14.97 -11.63
C GLU A 110 -0.77 13.45 -11.77
N THR A 111 -0.16 12.73 -10.83
CA THR A 111 -0.30 11.28 -10.69
C THR A 111 -0.95 10.98 -9.36
N ILE A 112 -2.08 10.29 -9.37
CA ILE A 112 -2.87 9.94 -8.19
C ILE A 112 -2.88 8.42 -8.07
N CYS A 113 -2.47 7.91 -6.91
CA CYS A 113 -2.54 6.49 -6.57
C CYS A 113 -3.33 6.28 -5.28
N GLU A 114 -4.11 5.21 -5.25
CA GLU A 114 -5.06 4.83 -4.20
C GLU A 114 -4.88 3.36 -3.83
N CYS A 115 -4.96 3.06 -2.54
CA CYS A 115 -4.80 1.71 -1.98
C CYS A 115 -5.57 1.57 -0.66
N GLU A 116 -5.78 0.35 -0.19
CA GLU A 116 -6.73 0.02 0.90
C GLU A 116 -6.05 -0.62 2.13
N GLU A 117 -4.72 -0.69 2.14
CA GLU A 117 -3.92 -1.31 3.20
C GLU A 117 -3.28 -0.24 4.09
N ASP A 118 -2.98 -0.57 5.34
CA ASP A 118 -2.31 0.35 6.25
C ASP A 118 -0.95 0.80 5.68
N GLY A 119 -0.71 2.11 5.63
CA GLY A 119 0.55 2.70 5.18
C GLY A 119 0.87 2.53 3.69
N CYS A 120 -0.03 1.95 2.90
CA CYS A 120 0.22 1.58 1.50
C CYS A 120 0.56 2.76 0.57
N ASN A 121 0.29 3.99 1.00
CA ASN A 121 0.64 5.20 0.25
C ASN A 121 2.10 5.66 0.47
N GLU A 122 2.96 4.85 1.09
CA GLU A 122 4.39 5.14 1.21
C GLU A 122 5.12 5.20 -0.15
N GLY A 123 4.84 4.22 -1.03
CA GLY A 123 5.48 4.05 -2.34
C GLY A 123 5.20 2.66 -2.93
N SER A 124 5.67 2.41 -4.17
CA SER A 124 5.42 1.14 -4.87
C SER A 124 6.00 -0.05 -4.12
N SER A 125 5.11 -0.92 -3.62
CA SER A 125 5.41 -2.12 -2.83
C SER A 125 6.00 -3.24 -3.71
N LEU A 126 7.31 -3.17 -3.99
CA LEU A 126 8.08 -4.35 -4.45
C LEU A 126 8.06 -5.50 -3.42
N HIS A 127 7.60 -5.23 -2.19
CA HIS A 127 7.56 -6.18 -1.08
C HIS A 127 6.69 -7.41 -1.36
N PHE A 128 5.58 -7.28 -2.09
CA PHE A 128 4.65 -8.40 -2.29
C PHE A 128 5.23 -9.48 -3.21
N SER A 129 5.97 -9.08 -4.25
CA SER A 129 6.60 -10.01 -5.19
C SER A 129 7.71 -10.84 -4.55
N LEU A 130 8.48 -10.26 -3.62
CA LEU A 130 9.57 -10.95 -2.94
C LEU A 130 9.05 -12.03 -1.98
N GLN A 131 7.97 -11.73 -1.26
CA GLN A 131 7.34 -12.67 -0.31
C GLN A 131 6.84 -13.93 -1.02
N PHE A 132 6.17 -13.80 -2.17
CA PHE A 132 5.72 -14.95 -2.97
C PHE A 132 6.88 -15.78 -3.52
N LEU A 133 7.95 -15.12 -4.00
CA LEU A 133 9.14 -15.81 -4.48
C LEU A 133 9.77 -16.65 -3.37
N ILE A 134 9.97 -16.10 -2.17
CA ILE A 134 10.50 -16.83 -1.03
C ILE A 134 9.60 -18.03 -0.67
N TYR A 135 8.28 -17.84 -0.66
CA TYR A 135 7.33 -18.91 -0.32
C TYR A 135 7.36 -20.06 -1.35
N SER A 136 7.43 -19.75 -2.65
CA SER A 136 7.56 -20.77 -3.71
C SER A 136 8.88 -21.55 -3.63
N LEU A 137 9.99 -20.89 -3.29
CA LEU A 137 11.29 -21.55 -3.12
C LEU A 137 11.30 -22.44 -1.87
N LEU A 138 10.71 -22.00 -0.77
CA LEU A 138 10.64 -22.80 0.46
C LEU A 138 9.80 -24.07 0.26
N THR A 139 8.67 -23.95 -0.43
CA THR A 139 7.75 -25.08 -0.68
C THR A 139 8.36 -26.11 -1.61
N THR A 140 9.02 -25.69 -2.70
CA THR A 140 9.74 -26.62 -3.59
C THR A 140 10.89 -27.33 -2.89
N TYR A 141 11.65 -26.63 -2.05
CA TYR A 141 12.71 -27.23 -1.24
C TYR A 141 12.17 -28.30 -0.28
N ILE A 142 11.11 -27.99 0.48
CA ILE A 142 10.49 -28.93 1.41
C ILE A 142 9.97 -30.18 0.67
N MET A 143 9.31 -30.00 -0.48
CA MET A 143 8.82 -31.11 -1.29
C MET A 143 9.96 -32.01 -1.79
N SER A 144 11.11 -31.44 -2.19
CA SER A 144 12.28 -32.20 -2.65
C SER A 144 12.91 -33.09 -1.56
N ARG A 145 12.78 -32.71 -0.29
CA ARG A 145 13.29 -33.45 0.87
C ARG A 145 12.33 -34.52 1.39
N ILE A 146 11.09 -34.50 0.94
CA ILE A 146 10.05 -35.46 1.35
C ILE A 146 9.96 -36.63 0.38
N THR A 147 10.24 -36.39 -0.90
CA THR A 147 10.32 -37.41 -1.97
C THR A 147 11.62 -38.22 -1.97
N THR A 148 12.61 -37.80 -1.19
CA THR A 148 13.84 -38.56 -0.87
C THR A 148 13.73 -39.26 0.50
#